data_AF-T0ZTS6-F1
#
_entry.id   AF-T0ZTS6-F1
#
_cell.length_a   1.000
_cell.length_b   1.000
_cell.length_c   1.000
_cell.angle_alpha   90.00
_cell.angle_beta   90.00
_cell.angle_gamma   90.00
#
_symmetry.space_group_name_H-M   'P 1'
#
loop_
_entity.id
_entity.type
_entity.pdbx_description
1 polymer ?
#
loop_
_entity_poly.entity_id
_entity_poly.type
_entity_poly.pdbx_seq_one_letter_code
_entity_poly.pdbx_strand_id
1 'polypeptide(L)'
;MRVLVEQTRDNTLLWLEREGLLGGKINQVNTNNIGKEDSYQPLWEEEDKIVVTTLMGGEEDYNWDIYPERDAIIIGTQDMLLSRVLNRGYGMSRYKWPTHFGMLNNDCLWIMDEVQLMGVGLTTSVQLEAFRKHFGTEKGTDTTWMSATINHE
;
A
#
# COMPACT_ATOMS: atom_id res chain seq x y z
N MET A 1 -2.58 7.97 -12.15
CA MET A 1 -2.40 7.31 -10.84
C MET A 1 -1.00 6.69 -10.67
N ARG A 2 -0.37 6.12 -11.72
CA ARG A 2 1.01 5.59 -11.65
C ARG A 2 2.04 6.57 -11.06
N VAL A 3 2.09 7.78 -11.60
CA VAL A 3 3.02 8.83 -11.14
C VAL A 3 2.84 9.16 -9.65
N LEU A 4 1.60 9.17 -9.14
CA LEU A 4 1.35 9.45 -7.72
C LEU A 4 1.86 8.33 -6.83
N VAL A 5 1.61 7.07 -7.20
CA VAL A 5 2.12 5.88 -6.48
C VAL A 5 3.65 5.90 -6.43
N GLU A 6 4.31 6.15 -7.57
CA GLU A 6 5.76 6.24 -7.67
C GLU A 6 6.32 7.38 -6.81
N GLN A 7 5.71 8.57 -6.87
CA GLN A 7 6.11 9.72 -6.05
C GLN A 7 5.93 9.46 -4.54
N THR A 8 4.81 8.86 -4.13
CA THR A 8 4.58 8.50 -2.72
C THR A 8 5.59 7.47 -2.25
N ARG A 9 5.90 6.45 -3.08
CA ARG A 9 6.93 5.46 -2.79
C ARG A 9 8.29 6.13 -2.61
N ASP A 10 8.74 6.92 -3.58
CA ASP A 10 10.08 7.52 -3.56
C ASP A 10 10.26 8.47 -2.38
N ASN A 11 9.25 9.28 -2.07
CA ASN A 11 9.27 10.16 -0.88
C ASN A 11 9.29 9.35 0.42
N THR A 12 8.53 8.25 0.49
CA THR A 12 8.49 7.38 1.68
C THR A 12 9.85 6.70 1.89
N LEU A 13 10.46 6.18 0.84
CA LEU A 13 11.78 5.56 0.87
C LEU A 13 12.84 6.54 1.39
N LEU A 14 12.90 7.75 0.81
CA LEU A 14 13.85 8.78 1.22
C LEU A 14 13.61 9.26 2.65
N TRP A 15 12.35 9.33 3.09
CA TRP A 15 12.02 9.70 4.47
C TRP A 15 12.50 8.62 5.45
N LEU A 16 12.16 7.35 5.20
CA LEU A 16 12.61 6.24 6.05
C LEU A 16 14.13 6.09 6.07
N GLU A 17 14.82 6.33 4.95
CA GLU A 17 16.29 6.32 4.90
C GLU A 17 16.88 7.40 5.81
N ARG A 18 16.33 8.61 5.79
CA ARG A 18 16.78 9.74 6.64
C ARG A 18 16.55 9.49 8.12
N GLU A 19 15.43 8.88 8.48
CA GLU A 19 15.13 8.48 9.85
C GLU A 19 15.88 7.21 10.29
N GLY A 20 16.60 6.56 9.37
CA GLY A 20 17.30 5.31 9.64
C GLY A 20 16.35 4.15 9.94
N LEU A 21 15.12 4.18 9.43
CA LEU A 21 14.09 3.14 9.64
C LEU A 21 13.85 2.27 8.39
N LEU A 22 14.49 2.58 7.26
CA LEU A 22 14.28 1.84 6.01
C LEU A 22 14.76 0.38 6.12
N GLY A 23 13.88 -0.56 5.77
CA GLY A 23 14.20 -1.99 5.63
C GLY A 23 14.54 -2.33 4.19
N GLY A 24 15.83 -2.33 3.85
CA GLY A 24 16.28 -2.50 2.48
C GLY A 24 17.30 -1.46 2.03
N LYS A 25 17.62 -1.48 0.74
CA LYS A 25 18.61 -0.58 0.14
C LYS A 25 18.06 0.11 -1.09
N ILE A 26 18.27 1.43 -1.16
CA ILE A 26 18.02 2.22 -2.36
C ILE A 26 19.26 2.13 -3.25
N ASN A 27 19.18 1.37 -4.35
CA ASN A 27 20.26 1.35 -5.33
C ASN A 27 20.07 2.53 -6.30
N GLN A 28 21.04 3.44 -6.36
CA GLN A 28 21.07 4.46 -7.40
C GLN A 28 21.41 3.82 -8.74
N VAL A 29 20.49 3.88 -9.70
CA VAL A 29 20.79 3.52 -11.09
C VAL A 29 21.25 4.77 -11.85
N ASN A 30 22.47 4.70 -12.37
CA ASN A 30 23.06 5.73 -13.21
C ASN A 30 22.28 5.84 -14.53
N THR A 31 21.66 7.00 -14.78
CA THR A 31 20.94 7.33 -16.02
C THR A 31 21.93 7.59 -17.16
N ASN A 32 22.37 6.54 -17.84
CA ASN A 32 22.80 6.65 -19.22
C ASN A 32 21.75 5.99 -20.12
N ASN A 33 20.67 6.75 -20.36
CA ASN A 33 19.59 6.54 -21.32
C ASN A 33 18.70 5.30 -21.12
N ILE A 34 17.40 5.61 -20.92
CA ILE A 34 16.21 4.73 -20.84
C ILE A 34 15.91 4.24 -19.42
N GLY A 35 15.06 5.01 -18.72
CA GLY A 35 14.40 4.58 -17.48
C GLY A 35 15.20 4.87 -16.21
N LYS A 36 14.67 5.75 -15.37
CA LYS A 36 15.05 5.78 -13.95
C LYS A 36 14.36 4.57 -13.30
N GLU A 37 15.10 3.50 -13.07
CA GLU A 37 14.69 2.46 -12.13
C GLU A 37 15.56 2.63 -10.89
N ASP A 38 15.15 3.47 -9.94
CA ASP A 38 15.72 3.40 -8.60
C ASP A 38 15.32 2.02 -8.04
N SER A 39 16.22 1.04 -8.10
CA SER A 39 15.91 -0.33 -7.71
C SER A 39 16.05 -0.47 -6.20
N TYR A 40 15.03 0.02 -5.50
CA TYR A 40 14.84 -0.33 -4.10
C TYR A 40 14.70 -1.85 -3.98
N GLN A 41 15.52 -2.44 -3.11
CA GLN A 41 15.45 -3.85 -2.78
C GLN A 41 15.07 -4.00 -1.29
N PRO A 42 13.89 -4.56 -0.99
CA PRO A 42 13.48 -4.79 0.40
C PRO A 42 14.32 -5.87 1.04
N LEU A 43 14.62 -5.68 2.33
CA LEU A 43 15.28 -6.67 3.19
C LEU A 43 14.36 -6.91 4.39
N TRP A 44 13.77 -8.10 4.46
CA TRP A 44 12.76 -8.47 5.47
C TRP A 44 13.39 -9.07 6.74
N GLU A 45 14.71 -9.28 6.73
CA GLU A 45 15.47 -9.83 7.86
C GLU A 45 15.74 -8.79 8.97
N GLU A 46 15.56 -7.50 8.68
CA GLU A 46 15.82 -6.41 9.63
C GLU A 46 14.57 -6.12 10.48
N GLU A 47 14.50 -6.68 11.70
CA GLU A 47 13.27 -6.70 12.50
C GLU A 47 12.73 -5.32 12.91
N ASP A 48 13.63 -4.35 13.15
CA ASP A 48 13.29 -3.00 13.60
C ASP A 48 13.15 -2.01 12.43
N LYS A 49 12.98 -2.51 11.21
CA LYS A 49 12.92 -1.70 9.99
C LYS A 49 11.59 -1.84 9.27
N ILE A 50 11.24 -0.81 8.52
CA ILE A 50 9.98 -0.69 7.79
C ILE A 50 10.27 -0.92 6.31
N VAL A 51 9.63 -1.94 5.75
CA VAL A 51 9.72 -2.26 4.33
C VAL A 51 8.64 -1.49 3.55
N VAL A 52 9.01 -0.87 2.44
CA VAL A 52 8.03 -0.27 1.52
C VAL A 52 7.74 -1.24 0.40
N THR A 53 6.47 -1.46 0.06
CA THR A 53 6.08 -2.29 -1.08
C THR A 53 5.07 -1.57 -1.97
N THR A 54 5.12 -1.83 -3.27
CA THR A 54 4.23 -1.20 -4.24
C THR A 54 3.30 -2.21 -4.90
N LEU A 55 1.99 -2.00 -4.78
CA LEU A 55 0.97 -2.81 -5.44
C LEU A 55 0.41 -2.05 -6.65
N MET A 56 1.09 -2.20 -7.79
CA MET A 56 0.74 -1.58 -9.06
C MET A 56 0.97 -2.55 -10.23
N GLY A 57 0.20 -2.42 -11.30
CA GLY A 57 0.37 -3.26 -12.48
C GLY A 57 1.74 -3.05 -13.13
N GLY A 58 2.47 -4.13 -13.37
CA GLY A 58 3.80 -4.11 -13.98
C GLY A 58 4.96 -3.93 -12.98
N GLU A 59 4.67 -3.81 -11.68
CA GLU A 59 5.68 -3.80 -10.62
C GLU A 59 5.76 -5.18 -9.95
N GLU A 60 6.92 -5.49 -9.37
CA GLU A 60 7.10 -6.69 -8.57
C GLU A 60 6.39 -6.52 -7.21
N ASP A 61 5.48 -7.44 -6.90
CA ASP A 61 4.91 -7.56 -5.56
C ASP A 61 5.99 -8.20 -4.69
N TYR A 62 6.65 -7.43 -3.82
CA TYR A 62 7.82 -7.85 -3.01
C TYR A 62 7.51 -8.92 -1.94
N ASN A 63 6.45 -9.71 -2.14
CA ASN A 63 5.97 -10.77 -1.26
C ASN A 63 5.80 -10.29 0.19
N TRP A 64 5.18 -9.13 0.38
CA TRP A 64 4.85 -8.65 1.72
C TRP A 64 3.95 -9.62 2.48
N ASP A 65 3.19 -10.46 1.77
CA ASP A 65 2.28 -11.45 2.32
C ASP A 65 2.96 -12.66 2.98
N ILE A 66 4.26 -12.85 2.79
CA ILE A 66 5.02 -13.92 3.48
C ILE A 66 5.71 -13.45 4.77
N TYR A 67 5.71 -12.15 5.05
CA TYR A 67 6.27 -11.55 6.26
C TYR A 67 5.22 -10.69 7.01
N PRO A 68 4.04 -11.24 7.37
CA PRO A 68 2.98 -10.48 8.04
C PRO A 68 3.36 -9.94 9.43
N GLU A 69 4.43 -10.46 10.03
CA GLU A 69 4.98 -10.03 11.31
C GLU A 69 5.88 -8.79 11.20
N ARG A 70 6.19 -8.33 9.98
CA ARG A 70 7.08 -7.21 9.73
C ARG A 70 6.28 -5.94 9.41
N ASP A 71 6.73 -4.82 9.95
CA ASP A 71 6.13 -3.52 9.65
C ASP A 71 6.38 -3.16 8.18
N ALA A 72 5.30 -2.82 7.48
CA ALA A 72 5.37 -2.48 6.06
C ALA A 72 4.47 -1.31 5.71
N ILE A 73 4.95 -0.46 4.79
CA ILE A 73 4.15 0.55 4.12
C ILE A 73 3.81 0.04 2.72
N ILE A 74 2.53 -0.26 2.52
CA ILE A 74 1.99 -0.77 1.25
C ILE A 74 1.37 0.39 0.49
N ILE A 75 1.96 0.75 -0.66
CA ILE A 75 1.48 1.83 -1.52
C ILE A 75 0.96 1.22 -2.80
N GLY A 76 -0.21 1.63 -3.28
CA GLY A 76 -0.75 1.00 -4.48
C GLY A 76 -1.85 1.81 -5.13
N THR A 77 -2.28 1.35 -6.30
CA THR A 77 -3.44 1.94 -6.95
C THR A 77 -4.73 1.48 -6.25
N GLN A 78 -5.78 2.29 -6.39
CA GLN A 78 -7.11 1.98 -5.87
C GLN A 78 -7.57 0.56 -6.27
N ASP A 79 -7.42 0.20 -7.54
CA ASP A 79 -7.87 -1.10 -8.05
C ASP A 79 -7.06 -2.25 -7.46
N MET A 80 -5.75 -2.08 -7.27
CA MET A 80 -4.92 -3.12 -6.67
C MET A 80 -5.24 -3.34 -5.20
N LEU A 81 -5.39 -2.26 -4.43
CA LEU A 81 -5.61 -2.33 -2.99
C LEU A 81 -7.06 -2.68 -2.62
N LEU A 82 -8.05 -1.95 -3.14
CA LEU A 82 -9.45 -2.17 -2.77
C LEU A 82 -9.94 -3.56 -3.21
N SER A 83 -9.50 -4.06 -4.38
CA SER A 83 -9.89 -5.39 -4.83
C SER A 83 -9.41 -6.49 -3.88
N ARG A 84 -8.22 -6.35 -3.28
CA ARG A 84 -7.67 -7.28 -2.29
C ARG A 84 -8.47 -7.24 -0.99
N VAL A 85 -8.84 -6.04 -0.53
CA VAL A 85 -9.70 -5.84 0.66
C VAL A 85 -11.12 -6.36 0.47
N LEU A 86 -11.58 -6.50 -0.78
CA LEU A 86 -12.88 -7.09 -1.14
C LEU A 86 -12.82 -8.61 -1.37
N ASN A 87 -11.71 -9.27 -1.03
CA ASN A 87 -11.49 -10.70 -1.28
C ASN A 87 -11.61 -11.06 -2.78
N ARG A 88 -11.23 -10.12 -3.65
CA ARG A 88 -11.30 -10.25 -5.11
C ARG A 88 -10.08 -9.62 -5.78
N GLY A 89 -8.90 -9.92 -5.26
CA GLY A 89 -7.66 -9.26 -5.67
C GLY A 89 -7.42 -9.29 -7.18
N TYR A 90 -7.27 -8.09 -7.75
CA TYR A 90 -6.97 -7.89 -9.17
C TYR A 90 -5.52 -8.30 -9.47
N GLY A 91 -5.31 -9.02 -10.56
CA GLY A 91 -3.97 -9.45 -11.00
C GLY A 91 -3.28 -10.48 -10.11
N MET A 92 -4.01 -11.20 -9.24
CA MET A 92 -3.45 -12.23 -8.37
C MET A 92 -4.24 -13.53 -8.39
N SER A 93 -3.58 -14.61 -7.97
CA SER A 93 -4.22 -15.93 -7.84
C SER A 93 -5.35 -15.91 -6.82
N ARG A 94 -6.47 -16.57 -7.15
CA ARG A 94 -7.61 -16.74 -6.24
C ARG A 94 -7.26 -17.40 -4.91
N TYR A 95 -6.20 -18.19 -4.88
CA TYR A 95 -5.74 -18.87 -3.66
C TYR A 95 -5.12 -17.91 -2.64
N LYS A 96 -4.62 -16.75 -3.09
CA LYS A 96 -4.06 -15.71 -2.23
C LYS A 96 -5.11 -14.68 -1.77
N TRP A 97 -6.33 -14.69 -2.32
CA TRP A 97 -7.35 -13.68 -1.95
C TRP A 97 -7.67 -13.69 -0.46
N PRO A 98 -7.92 -14.85 0.20
CA PRO A 98 -8.25 -14.85 1.63
C PRO A 98 -7.09 -14.31 2.48
N THR A 99 -5.84 -14.58 2.07
CA THR A 99 -4.63 -14.10 2.75
C THR A 99 -4.55 -12.58 2.70
N HIS A 100 -4.59 -11.99 1.50
CA HIS A 100 -4.52 -10.53 1.37
C HIS A 100 -5.76 -9.86 1.97
N PHE A 101 -6.95 -10.46 1.84
CA PHE A 101 -8.17 -9.98 2.48
C PHE A 101 -8.04 -9.93 4.00
N GLY A 102 -7.52 -11.01 4.61
CA GLY A 102 -7.29 -11.08 6.04
C GLY A 102 -6.27 -10.05 6.50
N MET A 103 -5.09 -10.02 5.88
CA MET A 103 -4.02 -9.10 6.25
C MET A 103 -4.44 -7.63 6.10
N LEU A 104 -5.05 -7.25 4.98
CA LEU A 104 -5.39 -5.85 4.71
C LEU A 104 -6.60 -5.32 5.50
N ASN A 105 -7.35 -6.20 6.17
CA ASN A 105 -8.46 -5.81 7.06
C ASN A 105 -8.08 -5.85 8.55
N ASN A 106 -6.86 -6.26 8.90
CA ASN A 106 -6.41 -6.39 10.28
C ASN A 106 -5.06 -5.70 10.46
N ASP A 107 -4.86 -5.01 11.60
CA ASP A 107 -3.55 -4.40 11.94
C ASP A 107 -3.07 -3.37 10.90
N CYS A 108 -3.99 -2.66 10.28
CA CYS A 108 -3.70 -1.77 9.16
C CYS A 108 -4.24 -0.36 9.40
N LEU A 109 -3.41 0.66 9.16
CA LEU A 109 -3.88 2.03 8.96
C LEU A 109 -4.03 2.31 7.47
N TRP A 110 -5.26 2.56 7.03
CA TRP A 110 -5.56 2.93 5.66
C TRP A 110 -5.50 4.45 5.47
N ILE A 111 -4.74 4.89 4.47
CA ILE A 111 -4.71 6.29 4.03
C ILE A 111 -5.22 6.33 2.59
N MET A 112 -6.39 6.96 2.41
CA MET A 112 -7.01 7.17 1.11
C MET A 112 -6.75 8.62 0.70
N ASP A 113 -5.80 8.83 -0.21
CA ASP A 113 -5.44 10.15 -0.70
C ASP A 113 -6.26 10.55 -1.94
N GLU A 114 -6.46 11.85 -2.11
CA GLU A 114 -7.24 12.46 -3.19
C GLU A 114 -8.62 11.82 -3.38
N VAL A 115 -9.39 11.66 -2.29
CA VAL A 115 -10.68 10.94 -2.32
C VAL A 115 -11.71 11.54 -3.27
N GLN A 116 -11.59 12.82 -3.62
CA GLN A 116 -12.40 13.47 -4.63
C GLN A 116 -12.22 12.88 -6.05
N LEU A 117 -11.12 12.16 -6.29
CA LEU A 117 -10.83 11.48 -7.56
C LEU A 117 -11.16 9.98 -7.55
N MET A 118 -11.55 9.41 -6.40
CA MET A 118 -11.74 7.96 -6.24
C MET A 118 -13.08 7.43 -6.78
N GLY A 119 -14.05 8.30 -7.03
CA GLY A 119 -15.40 7.92 -7.47
C GLY A 119 -16.03 6.88 -6.54
N VAL A 120 -16.44 5.73 -7.08
CA VAL A 120 -17.03 4.61 -6.29
C VAL A 120 -16.07 4.01 -5.26
N GLY A 121 -14.76 4.24 -5.40
CA GLY A 121 -13.76 3.80 -4.43
C GLY A 121 -13.97 4.42 -3.05
N LEU A 122 -14.40 5.69 -2.99
CA LEU A 122 -14.70 6.36 -1.73
C LEU A 122 -15.85 5.65 -1.00
N THR A 123 -17.01 5.51 -1.64
CA THR A 123 -18.16 4.80 -1.06
C THR A 123 -17.80 3.38 -0.64
N THR A 124 -17.01 2.68 -1.46
CA THR A 124 -16.55 1.32 -1.16
C THR A 124 -15.68 1.29 0.10
N SER A 125 -14.72 2.21 0.23
CA SER A 125 -13.86 2.31 1.42
C SER A 125 -14.65 2.66 2.69
N VAL A 126 -15.67 3.52 2.59
CA VAL A 126 -16.56 3.86 3.70
C VAL A 126 -17.39 2.64 4.15
N GLN A 127 -17.90 1.86 3.19
CA GLN A 127 -18.60 0.61 3.52
C GLN A 127 -17.68 -0.43 4.15
N LEU A 128 -16.44 -0.55 3.67
CA LEU A 128 -15.44 -1.43 4.25
C LEU A 128 -15.11 -1.05 5.69
N GLU A 129 -14.93 0.24 5.98
CA GLU A 129 -14.78 0.74 7.35
C GLU A 129 -15.98 0.37 8.22
N ALA A 130 -17.21 0.58 7.72
CA ALA A 130 -18.42 0.22 8.43
C ALA A 130 -18.49 -1.28 8.72
N PHE A 131 -18.08 -2.13 7.78
CA PHE A 131 -18.02 -3.58 7.98
C PHE A 131 -16.97 -4.00 9.00
N ARG A 132 -15.78 -3.38 9.00
CA ARG A 132 -14.75 -3.63 10.03
C ARG A 132 -15.27 -3.28 11.42
N LYS A 133 -15.98 -2.16 11.56
CA LYS A 133 -16.61 -1.75 12.82
C LYS A 133 -17.77 -2.65 13.23
N HIS A 134 -18.55 -3.15 12.28
CA HIS A 134 -19.72 -3.98 12.54
C HIS A 134 -19.37 -5.43 12.89
N PHE A 135 -18.46 -6.05 12.13
CA PHE A 135 -18.06 -7.44 12.33
C PHE A 135 -16.90 -7.61 13.31
N GLY A 136 -16.13 -6.55 13.54
CA GLY A 136 -14.88 -6.59 14.29
C GLY A 136 -13.70 -7.04 13.43
N THR A 137 -12.51 -6.76 13.93
CA THR A 137 -11.21 -7.18 13.39
C THR A 137 -10.37 -7.77 14.52
N GLU A 138 -9.42 -8.65 14.21
CA GLU A 138 -8.53 -9.27 15.19
C GLU A 138 -7.63 -8.22 15.87
N LYS A 139 -7.17 -7.25 15.07
CA LYS A 139 -6.39 -6.09 15.52
C LYS A 139 -6.98 -4.81 14.94
N GLY A 140 -6.65 -3.66 15.54
CA GLY A 140 -7.17 -2.36 15.14
C GLY A 140 -6.91 -2.07 13.66
N THR A 141 -7.95 -1.60 12.97
CA THR A 141 -7.87 -1.17 11.57
C THR A 141 -8.69 0.10 11.41
N ASP A 142 -8.04 1.18 11.02
CA ASP A 142 -8.66 2.50 10.84
C ASP A 142 -8.47 3.00 9.41
N THR A 143 -9.37 3.86 8.95
CA THR A 143 -9.29 4.50 7.64
C THR A 143 -9.31 6.02 7.76
N THR A 144 -8.31 6.68 7.17
CA THR A 144 -8.22 8.13 7.03
C THR A 144 -8.45 8.51 5.56
N TRP A 145 -9.41 9.40 5.33
CA TRP A 145 -9.72 9.96 4.01
C TRP A 145 -9.15 11.37 3.90
N MET A 146 -8.31 11.60 2.91
CA MET A 146 -7.64 12.87 2.67
C MET A 146 -8.10 13.48 1.36
N SER A 147 -8.30 14.80 1.36
CA SER A 147 -8.62 15.57 0.17
C SER A 147 -8.10 16.99 0.29
N ALA A 148 -7.59 17.53 -0.81
CA ALA A 148 -7.34 18.96 -0.94
C ALA A 148 -8.63 19.77 -1.18
N THR A 149 -9.71 19.14 -1.64
CA THR A 149 -10.99 19.78 -1.94
C THR A 149 -12.19 18.94 -1.49
N ILE A 150 -13.06 19.55 -0.67
CA ILE A 150 -14.37 18.96 -0.35
C ILE A 150 -15.42 19.78 -1.11
N ASN A 151 -16.10 19.15 -2.06
CA ASN A 151 -17.34 19.72 -2.59
C ASN A 151 -18.44 19.46 -1.54
N HIS A 152 -19.00 20.55 -1.02
CA HIS A 152 -20.02 20.55 0.03
C HIS A 152 -21.45 20.33 -0.51
N GLU A 153 -21.62 19.82 -1.73
CA GLU A 153 -22.94 19.62 -2.35
C GLU A 153 -23.64 18.35 -1.85
#